data_AF-A0A832AGE5-F1
#
_entry.id   AF-A0A832AGE5-F1
#
_cell.length_a   1.000
_cell.length_b   1.000
_cell.length_c   1.000
_cell.angle_alpha   90.00
_cell.angle_beta   90.00
_cell.angle_gamma   90.00
#
_symmetry.space_group_name_H-M   'P 1'
#
loop_
_entity.id
_entity.type
_entity.pdbx_description
1 polymer ?
#
loop_
_entity_poly.entity_id
_entity_poly.type
_entity_poly.pdbx_seq_one_letter_code
_entity_poly.pdbx_strand_id
1 'polypeptide(L)'
;MTCEEALKLLYEVIDKEANQIDSEKVKKHLEECQHCMARYEFEAMFKTFVTERAASRNRTDLLKQRIQERISDAGQSGSRFQLKSFRSRPVIISAAA
;
A
#
# COMPACT_ATOMS: atom_id res chain seq x y z
N MET A 1 17.34 -19.97 -7.04
CA MET A 1 17.57 -19.32 -5.73
C MET A 1 17.63 -20.39 -4.67
N THR A 2 18.30 -20.12 -3.55
CA THR A 2 18.29 -20.98 -2.38
C THR A 2 17.00 -20.79 -1.56
N CYS A 3 16.70 -21.72 -0.65
CA CYS A 3 15.57 -21.57 0.27
C CYS A 3 15.69 -20.30 1.14
N GLU A 4 16.91 -19.94 1.55
CA GLU A 4 17.14 -18.74 2.37
C GLU A 4 16.85 -17.46 1.59
N GLU A 5 17.28 -17.39 0.32
CA GLU A 5 16.95 -16.27 -0.58
C GLU A 5 15.45 -16.17 -0.83
N ALA A 6 14.78 -17.32 -1.05
CA ALA A 6 13.34 -17.37 -1.24
C ALA A 6 12.57 -16.86 -0.02
N LEU A 7 13.01 -17.25 1.19
CA LEU A 7 12.42 -16.82 2.45
C LEU A 7 12.58 -15.32 2.70
N LYS A 8 13.73 -14.72 2.33
CA LYS A 8 13.96 -13.28 2.47
C LYS A 8 12.97 -12.46 1.62
N LEU A 9 12.66 -12.95 0.41
CA LEU A 9 11.75 -12.29 -0.52
C LEU A 9 10.28 -12.70 -0.35
N LEU A 10 9.99 -13.68 0.51
CA LEU A 10 8.68 -14.30 0.62
C LEU A 10 7.58 -13.28 0.95
N TYR A 11 7.85 -12.40 1.91
CA TYR A 11 6.88 -11.39 2.35
C TYR A 11 6.62 -10.34 1.26
N GLU A 12 7.66 -9.87 0.57
CA GLU A 12 7.50 -8.94 -0.55
C GLU A 12 6.63 -9.55 -1.67
N VAL A 13 6.77 -10.85 -1.93
CA VAL A 13 5.91 -11.57 -2.89
C VAL A 13 4.47 -11.67 -2.40
N ILE A 14 4.25 -12.00 -1.12
CA ILE A 14 2.92 -12.08 -0.50
C ILE A 14 2.24 -10.70 -0.47
N ASP A 15 3.00 -9.63 -0.30
CA ASP A 15 2.54 -8.25 -0.27
C ASP A 15 2.41 -7.60 -1.65
N LYS A 16 2.88 -8.29 -2.70
CA LYS A 16 2.93 -7.79 -4.08
C LYS A 16 3.83 -6.55 -4.23
N GLU A 17 4.86 -6.47 -3.40
CA GLU A 17 5.88 -5.41 -3.40
C GLU A 17 7.18 -5.85 -4.06
N ALA A 18 7.37 -7.17 -4.26
CA ALA A 18 8.51 -7.69 -5.01
C ALA A 18 8.47 -7.23 -6.47
N ASN A 19 9.64 -6.94 -7.05
CA ASN A 19 9.75 -6.68 -8.48
C ASN A 19 9.41 -7.94 -9.31
N GLN A 20 9.20 -7.77 -10.62
CA GLN A 20 8.78 -8.86 -11.51
C GLN A 20 9.80 -10.02 -11.55
N ILE A 21 11.08 -9.70 -11.61
CA ILE A 21 12.16 -10.68 -11.72
C ILE A 21 12.22 -11.54 -10.46
N ASP A 22 12.19 -10.92 -9.30
CA ASP A 22 12.30 -11.63 -8.03
C ASP A 22 11.02 -12.41 -7.71
N SER A 23 9.84 -11.86 -8.06
CA SER A 23 8.58 -12.59 -8.02
C SER A 23 8.62 -13.88 -8.85
N GLU A 24 9.16 -13.83 -10.07
CA GLU A 24 9.28 -15.02 -10.93
C GLU A 24 10.26 -16.04 -10.37
N LYS A 25 11.42 -15.59 -9.87
CA LYS A 25 12.40 -16.52 -9.29
C LYS A 25 11.86 -17.19 -8.03
N VAL A 26 11.13 -16.48 -7.17
CA VAL A 26 10.48 -17.07 -5.97
C VAL A 26 9.43 -18.08 -6.39
N LYS A 27 8.57 -17.75 -7.36
CA LYS A 27 7.57 -18.70 -7.89
C LYS A 27 8.18 -19.99 -8.39
N LYS A 28 9.23 -19.92 -9.21
CA LYS A 28 9.95 -21.12 -9.68
C LYS A 28 10.49 -21.96 -8.52
N HIS A 29 11.03 -21.31 -7.48
CA HIS A 29 11.51 -22.03 -6.30
C HIS A 29 10.37 -22.71 -5.52
N LEU A 30 9.22 -22.05 -5.37
CA LEU A 30 8.05 -22.64 -4.71
C LEU A 30 7.52 -23.86 -5.47
N GLU A 31 7.57 -23.85 -6.80
CA GLU A 31 7.17 -24.99 -7.64
C GLU A 31 8.06 -26.22 -7.41
N GLU A 32 9.33 -26.03 -7.07
CA GLU A 32 10.31 -27.10 -6.89
C GLU A 32 10.52 -27.51 -5.41
N CYS A 33 10.16 -26.65 -4.45
CA CYS A 33 10.42 -26.85 -3.03
C CYS A 33 9.15 -26.89 -2.19
N GLN A 34 8.71 -28.11 -1.83
CA GLN A 34 7.53 -28.30 -0.97
C GLN A 34 7.64 -27.62 0.40
N HIS A 35 8.84 -27.56 0.99
CA HIS A 35 9.03 -26.91 2.29
C HIS A 35 8.74 -25.40 2.22
N CYS A 36 9.27 -24.72 1.20
CA CYS A 36 9.02 -23.30 0.98
C CYS A 36 7.58 -23.04 0.54
N MET A 37 6.97 -23.94 -0.24
CA MET A 37 5.55 -23.86 -0.59
C MET A 37 4.65 -23.91 0.65
N ALA A 38 4.86 -24.87 1.55
CA ALA A 38 4.08 -24.97 2.78
C ALA A 38 4.21 -23.69 3.64
N ARG A 39 5.40 -23.09 3.69
CA ARG A 39 5.62 -21.81 4.38
C ARG A 39 4.86 -20.67 3.71
N TYR A 40 4.91 -20.58 2.37
CA TYR A 40 4.18 -19.58 1.60
C TYR A 40 2.67 -19.68 1.86
N GLU A 41 2.09 -20.87 1.77
CA GLU A 41 0.66 -21.10 1.99
C GLU A 41 0.23 -20.65 3.39
N PHE A 42 1.00 -21.02 4.42
CA PHE A 42 0.74 -20.60 5.79
C PHE A 42 0.72 -19.08 5.93
N GLU A 43 1.75 -18.39 5.44
CA GLU A 43 1.86 -16.93 5.55
C GLU A 43 0.77 -16.21 4.75
N ALA A 44 0.41 -16.71 3.56
CA ALA A 44 -0.67 -16.16 2.76
C ALA A 44 -2.05 -16.33 3.43
N MET A 45 -2.30 -17.51 4.03
CA MET A 45 -3.50 -17.75 4.83
C MET A 45 -3.54 -16.86 6.08
N PHE A 46 -2.41 -16.70 6.76
CA PHE A 46 -2.30 -15.87 7.95
C PHE A 46 -2.58 -14.39 7.63
N LYS A 47 -2.00 -13.86 6.55
CA LYS A 47 -2.30 -12.51 6.05
C LYS A 47 -3.79 -12.32 5.77
N THR A 48 -4.42 -13.30 5.13
CA THR A 48 -5.87 -13.28 4.85
C THR A 48 -6.67 -13.19 6.15
N PHE A 49 -6.38 -14.09 7.09
CA PHE A 49 -7.03 -14.11 8.40
C PHE A 49 -6.92 -12.78 9.16
N VAL A 50 -5.71 -12.21 9.22
CA VAL A 50 -5.49 -10.92 9.89
C VAL A 50 -6.26 -9.80 9.18
N THR A 51 -6.23 -9.77 7.85
CA THR A 51 -6.92 -8.76 7.04
C THR A 51 -8.44 -8.79 7.27
N GLU A 52 -9.03 -9.99 7.29
CA GLU A 52 -10.46 -10.16 7.56
C GLU A 52 -10.85 -9.67 8.95
N ARG A 53 -10.02 -9.94 9.97
CA ARG A 53 -10.30 -9.53 11.35
C ARG A 53 -10.06 -8.05 11.59
N ALA A 54 -9.06 -7.46 10.94
CA ALA A 54 -8.72 -6.05 11.04
C ALA A 54 -9.71 -5.15 10.29
N ALA A 55 -10.43 -5.68 9.30
CA ALA A 55 -11.42 -4.96 8.51
C ALA A 55 -12.69 -4.64 9.34
N SER A 56 -12.64 -3.62 10.20
CA SER A 56 -13.84 -3.03 10.79
C SER A 56 -14.62 -2.26 9.72
N ARG A 57 -15.68 -2.85 9.16
CA ARG A 57 -16.50 -2.26 8.07
C ARG A 57 -16.90 -0.81 8.33
N ASN A 58 -17.34 -0.50 9.55
CA ASN A 58 -17.91 0.80 9.91
C ASN A 58 -16.94 2.00 9.80
N ARG A 59 -15.62 1.80 9.85
CA ARG A 59 -14.65 2.91 9.79
C ARG A 59 -14.44 3.42 8.36
N THR A 60 -14.61 2.56 7.36
CA THR A 60 -14.21 2.85 5.98
C THR A 60 -15.34 3.49 5.17
N ASP A 61 -16.60 3.25 5.53
CA ASP A 61 -17.74 3.68 4.70
C ASP A 61 -17.91 5.20 4.67
N LEU A 62 -17.76 5.89 5.80
CA LEU A 62 -17.79 7.37 5.85
C LEU A 62 -16.64 7.99 5.04
N LEU A 63 -15.45 7.39 5.10
CA LEU A 63 -14.30 7.87 4.34
C LEU A 63 -14.49 7.62 2.83
N LYS A 64 -15.00 6.44 2.44
CA LYS A 64 -15.34 6.11 1.06
C LYS A 64 -16.37 7.07 0.49
N GLN A 65 -17.45 7.33 1.23
CA GLN A 65 -18.47 8.28 0.83
C GLN A 65 -17.85 9.67 0.56
N ARG A 66 -17.05 10.17 1.51
CA ARG A 66 -16.38 11.46 1.36
C ARG A 66 -15.39 11.51 0.18
N ILE A 67 -14.69 10.42 -0.11
CA ILE A 67 -13.82 10.31 -1.29
C ILE A 67 -14.66 10.35 -2.58
N GLN A 68 -15.75 9.59 -2.64
CA GLN A 68 -16.65 9.55 -3.79
C GLN A 68 -17.31 10.90 -4.08
N GLU A 69 -17.74 11.62 -3.04
CA GLU A 69 -18.24 13.00 -3.16
C GLU A 69 -17.19 13.89 -3.82
N ARG A 70 -15.93 13.84 -3.35
CA ARG A 70 -14.85 14.68 -3.88
C ARG A 70 -14.44 14.33 -5.30
N ILE A 71 -14.49 13.06 -5.69
CA ILE A 71 -14.25 12.62 -7.07
C ILE A 71 -15.39 13.13 -7.98
N SER A 72 -16.64 13.04 -7.52
CA SER A 72 -17.81 13.54 -8.27
C SER A 72 -17.76 15.05 -8.49
N ASP A 73 -17.39 15.82 -7.46
CA ASP A 73 -17.20 17.27 -7.54
C ASP A 73 -16.08 17.66 -8.53
N ALA A 74 -14.99 16.91 -8.51
CA ALA A 74 -13.86 17.12 -9.42
C ALA A 74 -14.23 16.77 -10.88
N GLY A 75 -15.03 15.73 -11.10
CA GLY A 75 -15.50 15.31 -12.43
C GLY A 75 -16.50 16.27 -13.06
N GLN A 76 -17.28 17.00 -12.26
CA GLN A 76 -18.19 18.06 -12.73
C GLN A 76 -17.46 19.39 -13.02
N SER A 77 -16.26 19.55 -12.45
CA SER A 77 -15.42 20.74 -12.64
C SER A 77 -14.47 20.56 -13.83
N GLY A 78 -15.03 20.40 -15.03
CA GLY A 78 -14.28 20.77 -16.23
C GLY A 78 -13.90 22.25 -16.12
N SER A 79 -12.59 22.55 -16.08
CA SER A 79 -11.96 23.89 -16.12
C SER A 79 -11.46 24.46 -14.78
N ARG A 80 -10.17 24.84 -14.81
CA ARG A 80 -9.38 25.64 -13.84
C ARG A 80 -8.95 24.94 -12.55
N PHE A 81 -7.83 24.24 -12.65
CA PHE A 81 -6.84 24.13 -11.57
C PHE A 81 -6.29 25.55 -11.25
N GLN A 82 -7.07 26.37 -10.54
CA GLN A 82 -6.55 27.56 -9.85
C GLN A 82 -5.85 27.05 -8.59
N LEU A 83 -4.53 26.87 -8.67
CA LEU A 83 -3.68 26.81 -7.49
C LEU A 83 -3.94 28.09 -6.67
N LYS A 84 -4.81 27.97 -5.66
CA LYS A 84 -4.98 29.04 -4.68
C LYS A 84 -3.66 29.14 -3.91
N SER A 85 -3.05 30.31 -4.05
CA SER A 85 -1.77 30.68 -3.45
C SER A 85 -1.72 30.26 -1.98
N PHE A 86 -0.67 29.51 -1.65
CA PHE A 86 -0.26 29.36 -0.26
C PHE A 86 0.01 30.77 0.28
N ARG A 87 -0.85 31.22 1.19
CA ARG A 87 -0.73 32.52 1.85
C ARG A 87 0.41 32.40 2.85
N SER A 88 1.64 32.63 2.40
CA SER A 88 2.82 32.72 3.28
C SER A 88 2.59 33.88 4.26
N ARG A 89 2.46 33.56 5.55
CA ARG A 89 2.47 34.58 6.61
C ARG A 89 3.90 35.11 6.74
N PRO A 90 4.15 36.42 6.71
CA PRO A 90 5.48 36.95 6.97
C PRO A 90 5.83 36.72 8.44
N VAL A 91 7.04 36.22 8.68
CA VAL A 91 7.65 36.15 10.02
C VAL A 91 8.27 37.52 10.28
N ILE A 92 7.75 38.26 11.27
CA ILE A 92 8.36 39.50 11.73
C ILE A 92 9.45 39.12 12.72
N ILE A 93 10.72 39.40 12.37
CA ILE A 93 11.86 39.26 13.27
C ILE A 93 12.10 40.66 13.86
N SER A 94 11.81 40.84 15.15
CA SER A 94 12.20 42.04 15.87
C SER A 94 13.68 41.93 16.27
N ALA A 95 14.51 42.84 15.77
CA ALA A 95 15.87 43.04 16.26
C ALA A 95 15.81 43.93 17.51
N ALA A 96 16.28 43.43 18.64
CA ALA A 96 16.56 44.23 19.82
C ALA A 96 17.98 44.82 19.69
N ALA A 97 18.10 46.12 19.88
CA ALA A 97 19.35 46.85 20.03
C ALA A 97 19.37 47.53 21.40
#